data_AF-A0A256WNC1-F1
#
_entry.id   AF-A0A256WNC1-F1
#
_cell.length_a   1.000
_cell.length_b   1.000
_cell.length_c   1.000
_cell.angle_alpha   90.00
_cell.angle_beta   90.00
_cell.angle_gamma   90.00
#
_symmetry.space_group_name_H-M   'P 1'
#
loop_
_entity.id
_entity.type
_entity.pdbx_description
1 polymer ?
#
loop_
_entity_poly.entity_id
_entity_poly.type
_entity_poly.pdbx_seq_one_letter_code
_entity_poly.pdbx_strand_id
1 'polypeptide(L)'
;MSEFTQHKKSRVNMLVSLSHALINNREKVSDLYKVYSDEIDKLIPSDIILAVDHLMKEDIDLEDLKTAINKLLNLVFKPIKDYKHTQAKEGSFLDYLVKNSEIAAHKLRTIGGDLKRYNKQKNQENAYLLKEAYMDLLPFVQVYTIKENVLFPIIEKAWGHFRCVKLMWAFHDDIRRDLKSIISLLDEPTEDLARINRLAGDISFRIMAIKFRDEEILFPEMLDTYYSGRTTRGHVE
;
A
#
# COMPACT_ATOMS: atom_id res chain seq x y z
N MET A 1 -28.32 -16.72 -9.15
CA MET A 1 -27.11 -16.11 -8.53
C MET A 1 -27.19 -16.38 -7.04
N SER A 2 -26.13 -16.86 -6.40
CA SER A 2 -26.15 -17.12 -4.95
C SER A 2 -26.11 -15.83 -4.14
N GLU A 3 -26.69 -15.82 -2.94
CA GLU A 3 -26.65 -14.68 -1.99
C GLU A 3 -25.23 -14.18 -1.75
N PHE A 4 -24.26 -15.11 -1.67
CA PHE A 4 -22.84 -14.79 -1.51
C PHE A 4 -22.29 -13.88 -2.62
N THR A 5 -22.72 -14.10 -3.86
CA THR A 5 -22.30 -13.30 -5.02
C THR A 5 -22.95 -11.90 -4.99
N GLN A 6 -24.18 -11.81 -4.47
CA GLN A 6 -24.90 -10.55 -4.32
C GLN A 6 -24.28 -9.66 -3.24
N HIS A 7 -23.91 -10.23 -2.09
CA HIS A 7 -23.22 -9.50 -1.03
C HIS A 7 -21.85 -8.98 -1.48
N LYS A 8 -21.07 -9.80 -2.20
CA LYS A 8 -19.79 -9.38 -2.78
C LYS A 8 -19.94 -8.20 -3.73
N LYS A 9 -20.90 -8.27 -4.67
CA LYS A 9 -21.19 -7.18 -5.60
C LYS A 9 -21.58 -5.89 -4.88
N SER A 10 -22.37 -5.98 -3.80
CA SER A 10 -22.77 -4.83 -2.99
C SER A 10 -21.55 -4.12 -2.38
N ARG A 11 -20.65 -4.87 -1.71
CA ARG A 11 -19.45 -4.31 -1.09
C ARG A 11 -18.49 -3.68 -2.10
N VAL A 12 -18.30 -4.29 -3.26
CA VAL A 12 -17.47 -3.70 -4.33
C VAL A 12 -18.08 -2.38 -4.84
N ASN A 13 -19.38 -2.35 -5.11
CA ASN A 13 -20.07 -1.13 -5.57
C ASN A 13 -20.03 -0.01 -4.52
N MET A 14 -20.14 -0.36 -3.24
CA MET A 14 -19.95 0.57 -2.13
C MET A 14 -18.55 1.20 -2.16
N LEU A 15 -17.49 0.39 -2.26
CA LEU A 15 -16.10 0.88 -2.28
C LEU A 15 -15.84 1.81 -3.48
N VAL A 16 -16.38 1.45 -4.65
CA VAL A 16 -16.33 2.29 -5.86
C VAL A 16 -17.05 3.62 -5.62
N SER A 17 -18.24 3.58 -5.02
CA SER A 17 -19.04 4.79 -4.73
C SER A 17 -18.35 5.72 -3.72
N LEU A 18 -17.75 5.15 -2.67
CA LEU A 18 -16.93 5.90 -1.71
C LEU A 18 -15.70 6.53 -2.39
N SER A 19 -15.05 5.81 -3.29
CA SER A 19 -13.90 6.31 -4.04
C SER A 19 -14.29 7.49 -4.94
N HIS A 20 -15.42 7.38 -5.64
CA HIS A 20 -15.98 8.46 -6.44
C HIS A 20 -16.31 9.71 -5.61
N ALA A 21 -16.86 9.52 -4.40
CA ALA A 21 -17.08 10.64 -3.48
C ALA A 21 -15.75 11.27 -3.01
N LEU A 22 -14.72 10.47 -2.77
CA LEU A 22 -13.39 10.95 -2.37
C LEU A 22 -12.69 11.78 -3.46
N ILE A 23 -12.98 11.49 -4.73
CA ILE A 23 -12.50 12.23 -5.91
C ILE A 23 -13.33 13.51 -6.10
N ASN A 24 -14.65 13.38 -6.20
CA ASN A 24 -15.51 14.44 -6.75
C ASN A 24 -16.21 15.31 -5.69
N ASN A 25 -16.51 14.77 -4.50
CA ASN A 25 -17.31 15.48 -3.48
C ASN A 25 -17.08 14.93 -2.06
N ARG A 26 -16.07 15.47 -1.38
CA ARG A 26 -15.62 14.98 -0.06
C ARG A 26 -16.69 15.10 1.03
N GLU A 27 -17.64 16.02 0.92
CA GLU A 27 -18.68 16.24 1.93
C GLU A 27 -19.60 15.01 2.07
N LYS A 28 -19.83 14.27 0.98
CA LYS A 28 -20.70 13.08 0.97
C LYS A 28 -20.06 11.84 1.59
N VAL A 29 -18.75 11.86 1.86
CA VAL A 29 -18.03 10.67 2.34
C VAL A 29 -18.52 10.24 3.73
N SER A 30 -18.79 11.19 4.63
CA SER A 30 -19.27 10.87 5.98
C SER A 30 -20.67 10.24 5.95
N ASP A 31 -21.55 10.77 5.11
CA ASP A 31 -22.91 10.26 4.98
C ASP A 31 -22.92 8.86 4.36
N LEU A 32 -22.15 8.65 3.29
CA LEU A 32 -21.99 7.33 2.68
C LEU A 32 -21.38 6.33 3.67
N TYR A 33 -20.37 6.73 4.44
CA TYR A 33 -19.76 5.84 5.44
C TYR A 33 -20.79 5.37 6.48
N LYS A 34 -21.68 6.26 6.94
CA LYS A 34 -22.75 5.90 7.89
C LYS A 34 -23.78 4.95 7.26
N VAL A 35 -24.13 5.17 6.00
CA VAL A 35 -25.08 4.30 5.27
C VAL A 35 -24.52 2.89 5.11
N TYR A 36 -23.20 2.77 4.95
CA TYR A 36 -22.53 1.51 4.64
C TYR A 36 -21.80 0.85 5.80
N SER A 37 -22.08 1.23 7.05
CA SER A 37 -21.33 0.72 8.21
C SER A 37 -21.31 -0.81 8.28
N ASP A 38 -22.47 -1.44 8.04
CA ASP A 38 -22.63 -2.89 8.14
C ASP A 38 -21.89 -3.64 7.03
N GLU A 39 -21.80 -3.06 5.84
CA GLU A 39 -21.01 -3.59 4.73
C GLU A 39 -19.51 -3.39 4.93
N ILE A 40 -19.10 -2.24 5.49
CA ILE A 40 -17.71 -1.91 5.79
C ILE A 40 -17.13 -2.90 6.79
N ASP A 41 -17.88 -3.24 7.84
CA ASP A 41 -17.45 -4.19 8.87
C ASP A 41 -17.27 -5.63 8.34
N LYS A 42 -17.81 -5.92 7.15
CA LYS A 42 -17.75 -7.25 6.50
C LYS A 42 -16.78 -7.28 5.32
N LEU A 43 -15.97 -6.24 5.15
CA LEU A 43 -15.00 -6.17 4.06
C LEU A 43 -13.93 -7.25 4.19
N ILE A 44 -13.55 -7.79 3.04
CA ILE A 44 -12.43 -8.72 2.89
C ILE A 44 -11.45 -8.21 1.83
N PRO A 45 -10.19 -8.68 1.82
CA PRO A 45 -9.17 -8.28 0.84
C PRO A 45 -9.64 -8.31 -0.63
N SER A 46 -10.34 -9.37 -1.03
CA SER A 46 -10.84 -9.52 -2.41
C SER A 46 -11.76 -8.38 -2.86
N ASP A 47 -12.53 -7.78 -1.94
CA ASP A 47 -13.45 -6.68 -2.29
C ASP A 47 -12.66 -5.43 -2.67
N ILE A 48 -11.56 -5.15 -1.95
CA ILE A 48 -10.67 -4.02 -2.23
C ILE A 48 -10.01 -4.20 -3.60
N ILE A 49 -9.47 -5.39 -3.88
CA ILE A 49 -8.80 -5.68 -5.15
C ILE A 49 -9.76 -5.48 -6.33
N LEU A 50 -10.99 -5.98 -6.19
CA LEU A 50 -12.02 -5.82 -7.23
C LEU A 50 -12.47 -4.38 -7.41
N ALA A 51 -12.64 -3.62 -6.33
CA ALA A 51 -12.98 -2.20 -6.40
C ALA A 51 -11.88 -1.39 -7.08
N VAL A 52 -10.61 -1.64 -6.72
CA VAL A 52 -9.46 -0.98 -7.37
C VAL A 52 -9.38 -1.38 -8.85
N ASP A 53 -9.59 -2.65 -9.20
CA ASP A 53 -9.59 -3.07 -10.61
C ASP A 53 -10.70 -2.41 -11.42
N HIS A 54 -11.88 -2.17 -10.81
CA HIS A 54 -12.96 -1.42 -11.43
C HIS A 54 -12.55 0.03 -11.70
N LEU A 55 -12.08 0.74 -10.67
CA LEU A 55 -11.68 2.15 -10.77
C LEU A 55 -10.52 2.36 -11.76
N MET A 56 -9.56 1.44 -11.82
CA MET A 56 -8.45 1.47 -12.77
C MET A 56 -8.86 1.29 -14.24
N LYS A 57 -10.12 0.91 -14.53
CA LYS A 57 -10.68 0.84 -15.89
C LYS A 57 -11.42 2.12 -16.27
N GLU A 58 -11.72 2.97 -15.31
CA GLU A 58 -12.37 4.25 -15.54
C GLU A 58 -11.37 5.31 -16.01
N ASP A 59 -11.85 6.36 -16.66
CA ASP A 59 -11.03 7.48 -17.11
C ASP A 59 -10.82 8.47 -15.95
N ILE A 60 -9.98 8.07 -14.98
CA ILE A 60 -9.63 8.84 -13.79
C ILE A 60 -8.12 9.13 -13.83
N ASP A 61 -7.72 10.37 -13.54
CA ASP A 61 -6.31 10.72 -13.40
C ASP A 61 -5.62 9.85 -12.33
N LEU A 62 -4.39 9.41 -12.62
CA LEU A 62 -3.68 8.46 -11.77
C LEU A 62 -3.34 9.05 -10.38
N GLU A 63 -3.04 10.35 -10.29
CA GLU A 63 -2.75 11.00 -9.00
C GLU A 63 -4.03 11.15 -8.16
N ASP A 64 -5.15 11.48 -8.81
CA ASP A 64 -6.45 11.55 -8.15
C ASP A 64 -6.88 10.16 -7.65
N LEU A 65 -6.69 9.12 -8.47
CA LEU A 65 -6.98 7.75 -8.08
C LEU A 65 -6.09 7.28 -6.93
N LYS A 66 -4.77 7.52 -6.98
CA LYS A 66 -3.85 7.23 -5.86
C LYS A 66 -4.31 7.91 -4.57
N THR A 67 -4.70 9.19 -4.66
CA THR A 67 -5.20 9.96 -3.52
C THR A 67 -6.51 9.38 -2.96
N ALA A 68 -7.45 9.01 -3.82
CA ALA A 68 -8.71 8.41 -3.44
C ALA A 68 -8.51 7.05 -2.76
N ILE A 69 -7.68 6.17 -3.34
CA ILE A 69 -7.38 4.85 -2.77
C ILE A 69 -6.64 4.97 -1.43
N ASN A 70 -5.70 5.90 -1.28
CA ASN A 70 -5.06 6.18 0.02
C ASN A 70 -6.11 6.49 1.09
N LYS A 71 -7.05 7.38 0.80
CA LYS A 71 -8.10 7.78 1.75
C LYS A 71 -9.10 6.67 2.00
N LEU A 72 -9.52 5.95 0.97
CA LEU A 72 -10.42 4.81 1.08
C LEU A 72 -9.84 3.77 2.05
N LEU A 73 -8.57 3.39 1.86
CA LEU A 73 -7.91 2.40 2.71
C LEU A 73 -7.75 2.89 4.15
N ASN A 74 -7.58 4.19 4.38
CA ASN A 74 -7.61 4.74 5.73
C ASN A 74 -9.00 4.64 6.37
N LEU A 75 -10.08 4.84 5.60
CA LEU A 75 -11.46 4.70 6.10
C LEU A 75 -11.79 3.26 6.48
N VAL A 76 -11.35 2.29 5.68
CA VAL A 76 -11.63 0.86 5.89
C VAL A 76 -10.49 0.11 6.57
N PHE A 77 -9.55 0.84 7.18
CA PHE A 77 -8.32 0.28 7.74
C PHE A 77 -8.62 -0.81 8.77
N LYS A 78 -9.53 -0.54 9.70
CA LYS A 78 -9.83 -1.45 10.82
C LYS A 78 -10.43 -2.79 10.37
N PRO A 79 -11.52 -2.82 9.58
CA PRO A 79 -12.08 -4.08 9.07
C PRO A 79 -11.06 -4.94 8.33
N ILE A 80 -10.23 -4.33 7.48
CA ILE A 80 -9.19 -5.05 6.73
C ILE A 80 -8.09 -5.56 7.66
N LYS A 81 -7.66 -4.76 8.63
CA LYS A 81 -6.64 -5.14 9.60
C LYS A 81 -7.09 -6.26 10.55
N ASP A 82 -8.38 -6.29 10.87
CA ASP A 82 -8.99 -7.29 11.75
C ASP A 82 -9.37 -8.58 10.99
N TYR A 83 -9.27 -8.59 9.65
CA TYR A 83 -9.57 -9.77 8.83
C TYR A 83 -8.58 -10.90 9.11
N LYS A 84 -9.10 -12.06 9.50
CA LYS A 84 -8.29 -13.25 9.76
C LYS A 84 -7.91 -13.93 8.44
N HIS A 85 -6.64 -13.94 8.12
CA HIS A 85 -6.10 -14.59 6.93
C HIS A 85 -4.94 -15.53 7.25
N THR A 86 -4.67 -16.43 6.31
CA THR A 86 -3.48 -17.28 6.36
C THR A 86 -2.23 -16.40 6.27
N GLN A 87 -1.26 -16.67 7.14
CA GLN A 87 0.02 -15.97 7.12
C GLN A 87 0.99 -16.63 6.15
N ALA A 88 1.98 -15.86 5.69
CA ALA A 88 3.06 -16.42 4.89
C ALA A 88 3.80 -17.52 5.67
N LYS A 89 4.04 -18.66 5.03
CA LYS A 89 4.81 -19.75 5.64
C LYS A 89 6.25 -19.29 5.86
N GLU A 90 6.84 -19.59 7.02
CA GLU A 90 8.25 -19.31 7.29
C GLU A 90 9.17 -19.89 6.21
N GLY A 91 10.13 -19.07 5.76
CA GLY A 91 11.07 -19.40 4.69
C GLY A 91 10.46 -19.35 3.29
N SER A 92 9.18 -19.01 3.15
CA SER A 92 8.57 -18.77 1.84
C SER A 92 8.97 -17.43 1.23
N PHE A 93 8.74 -17.28 -0.07
CA PHE A 93 8.96 -16.02 -0.76
C PHE A 93 8.21 -14.84 -0.10
N LEU A 94 6.94 -15.03 0.27
CA LEU A 94 6.14 -13.99 0.93
C LEU A 94 6.67 -13.66 2.33
N ASP A 95 7.17 -14.65 3.08
CA ASP A 95 7.80 -14.42 4.40
C ASP A 95 9.05 -13.53 4.28
N TYR A 96 9.88 -13.72 3.26
CA TYR A 96 10.99 -12.80 3.01
C TYR A 96 10.53 -11.39 2.65
N LEU A 97 9.43 -11.22 1.91
CA LEU A 97 8.89 -9.89 1.63
C LEU A 97 8.39 -9.19 2.90
N VAL A 98 7.71 -9.92 3.79
CA VAL A 98 7.28 -9.43 5.11
C VAL A 98 8.48 -9.02 5.96
N LYS A 99 9.51 -9.87 6.06
CA LYS A 99 10.74 -9.54 6.82
C LYS A 99 11.43 -8.29 6.29
N ASN A 100 11.47 -8.10 4.97
CA ASN A 100 12.03 -6.89 4.36
C ASN A 100 11.22 -5.63 4.70
N SER A 101 9.89 -5.70 4.68
CA SER A 101 9.02 -4.57 5.03
C SER A 101 9.13 -4.20 6.51
N GLU A 102 9.33 -5.20 7.40
CA GLU A 102 9.56 -4.99 8.83
C GLU A 102 10.89 -4.27 9.11
N ILE A 103 11.96 -4.66 8.40
CA ILE A 103 13.26 -3.97 8.46
C ILE A 103 13.09 -2.52 8.02
N ALA A 104 12.40 -2.26 6.91
CA ALA A 104 12.14 -0.91 6.43
C ALA A 104 11.33 -0.08 7.45
N ALA A 105 10.28 -0.67 8.03
CA ALA A 105 9.49 -0.02 9.08
C ALA A 105 10.34 0.30 10.33
N HIS A 106 11.29 -0.56 10.69
CA HIS A 106 12.23 -0.27 11.77
C HIS A 106 13.16 0.90 11.43
N LYS A 107 13.75 0.91 10.23
CA LYS A 107 14.60 2.02 9.75
C LYS A 107 13.84 3.35 9.70
N LEU A 108 12.57 3.35 9.30
CA LEU A 108 11.76 4.58 9.31
C LEU A 108 11.55 5.14 10.72
N ARG A 109 11.41 4.28 11.73
CA ARG A 109 11.34 4.74 13.14
C ARG A 109 12.64 5.38 13.59
N THR A 110 13.79 4.85 13.21
CA THR A 110 15.10 5.43 13.54
C THR A 110 15.31 6.77 12.83
N ILE A 111 14.97 6.84 11.53
CA ILE A 111 14.99 8.09 10.74
C ILE A 111 14.14 9.19 11.38
N GLY A 112 12.98 8.85 11.98
CA GLY A 112 12.17 9.82 12.71
C GLY A 112 12.92 10.49 13.88
N GLY A 113 13.89 9.79 14.48
CA GLY A 113 14.80 10.35 15.48
C GLY A 113 15.86 11.28 14.86
N ASP A 114 16.47 10.87 13.75
CA ASP A 114 17.43 11.69 13.00
C ASP A 114 16.80 12.99 12.50
N LEU A 115 15.59 12.92 11.95
CA LEU A 115 14.84 14.09 11.49
C LEU A 115 14.57 15.08 12.63
N LYS A 116 14.21 14.58 13.83
CA LYS A 116 14.04 15.43 15.02
C LYS A 116 15.34 16.10 15.45
N ARG A 117 16.48 15.39 15.37
CA ARG A 117 17.80 15.97 15.66
C ARG A 117 18.15 17.09 14.67
N TYR A 118 18.00 16.82 13.37
CA TYR A 118 18.26 17.79 12.32
C TYR A 118 17.35 19.03 12.43
N ASN A 119 16.05 18.85 12.71
CA ASN A 119 15.13 19.97 12.93
C ASN A 119 15.52 20.85 14.14
N LYS A 120 16.10 20.26 15.19
CA LYS A 120 16.57 20.99 16.38
C LYS A 120 17.89 21.72 16.12
N GLN A 121 18.81 21.09 15.38
CA GLN A 121 20.13 21.64 15.10
C GLN A 121 20.51 21.39 13.64
N LYS A 122 20.31 22.43 12.83
CA LYS A 122 20.59 22.42 11.39
C LYS A 122 22.08 22.60 11.12
N ASN A 123 22.86 21.54 11.30
CA ASN A 123 24.28 21.53 10.99
C ASN A 123 24.59 20.44 9.96
N GLN A 124 25.79 20.49 9.38
CA GLN A 124 26.23 19.55 8.35
C GLN A 124 26.30 18.11 8.87
N GLU A 125 26.66 17.91 10.13
CA GLU A 125 26.73 16.57 10.75
C GLU A 125 25.34 15.91 10.82
N ASN A 126 24.33 16.61 11.32
CA ASN A 126 22.96 16.10 11.40
C ASN A 126 22.34 15.92 10.01
N ALA A 127 22.67 16.79 9.04
CA ALA A 127 22.26 16.61 7.65
C ALA A 127 22.86 15.33 7.05
N TYR A 128 24.15 15.11 7.26
CA TYR A 128 24.87 13.91 6.83
C TYR A 128 24.29 12.65 7.44
N LEU A 129 24.09 12.61 8.76
CA LEU A 129 23.50 11.46 9.45
C LEU A 129 22.09 11.14 8.95
N LEU A 130 21.25 12.15 8.76
CA LEU A 130 19.91 11.97 8.22
C LEU A 130 19.96 11.45 6.77
N LYS A 131 20.89 11.95 5.96
CA LYS A 131 21.11 11.49 4.58
C LYS A 131 21.51 10.02 4.54
N GLU A 132 22.50 9.63 5.34
CA GLU A 132 22.97 8.24 5.45
C GLU A 132 21.81 7.32 5.85
N ALA A 133 20.97 7.75 6.79
CA ALA A 133 19.80 6.98 7.21
C ALA A 133 18.78 6.77 6.07
N TYR A 134 18.59 7.75 5.16
CA TYR A 134 17.77 7.55 3.95
C TYR A 134 18.47 6.72 2.87
N MET A 135 19.78 6.84 2.71
CA MET A 135 20.56 5.99 1.80
C MET A 135 20.48 4.52 2.22
N ASP A 136 20.42 4.26 3.52
CA ASP A 136 20.22 2.94 4.12
C ASP A 136 18.85 2.32 3.80
N LEU A 137 17.87 3.08 3.32
CA LEU A 137 16.60 2.56 2.80
C LEU A 137 16.68 2.14 1.32
N LEU A 138 17.71 2.55 0.58
CA LEU A 138 17.83 2.23 -0.86
C LEU A 138 17.92 0.72 -1.14
N PRO A 139 18.58 -0.12 -0.32
CA PRO A 139 18.53 -1.56 -0.52
C PRO A 139 17.11 -2.13 -0.44
N PHE A 140 16.26 -1.59 0.43
CA PHE A 140 14.87 -2.05 0.56
C PHE A 140 14.05 -1.78 -0.70
N VAL A 141 14.23 -0.65 -1.39
CA VAL A 141 13.45 -0.38 -2.61
C VAL A 141 13.79 -1.34 -3.77
N GLN A 142 14.87 -2.13 -3.68
CA GLN A 142 15.12 -3.23 -4.62
C GLN A 142 14.09 -4.35 -4.50
N VAL A 143 13.47 -4.51 -3.32
CA VAL A 143 12.36 -5.46 -3.12
C VAL A 143 11.18 -5.14 -4.04
N TYR A 144 10.93 -3.85 -4.32
CA TYR A 144 9.92 -3.45 -5.28
C TYR A 144 10.23 -3.97 -6.69
N THR A 145 11.49 -3.94 -7.10
CA THR A 145 11.91 -4.51 -8.40
C THR A 145 11.64 -6.01 -8.47
N ILE A 146 11.86 -6.75 -7.37
CA ILE A 146 11.53 -8.17 -7.29
C ILE A 146 10.02 -8.37 -7.40
N LYS A 147 9.22 -7.58 -6.68
CA LYS A 147 7.75 -7.64 -6.77
C LYS A 147 7.26 -7.36 -8.19
N GLU A 148 7.76 -6.30 -8.81
CA GLU A 148 7.35 -5.84 -10.14
C GLU A 148 7.69 -6.82 -11.25
N ASN A 149 8.85 -7.49 -11.18
CA ASN A 149 9.33 -8.36 -12.25
C ASN A 149 9.09 -9.86 -12.01
N VAL A 150 8.76 -10.26 -10.77
CA VAL A 150 8.54 -11.68 -10.42
C VAL A 150 7.13 -11.88 -9.89
N LEU A 151 6.74 -11.16 -8.85
CA LEU A 151 5.47 -11.38 -8.17
C LEU A 151 4.27 -10.92 -9.01
N PHE A 152 4.31 -9.69 -9.53
CA PHE A 152 3.21 -9.10 -10.29
C PHE A 152 2.90 -9.90 -11.56
N PRO A 153 3.87 -10.36 -12.37
CA PRO A 153 3.58 -11.21 -13.52
C PRO A 153 2.89 -12.54 -13.17
N ILE A 154 3.15 -13.10 -11.98
CA ILE A 154 2.44 -14.30 -11.51
C ILE A 154 0.98 -13.95 -11.20
N ILE A 155 0.74 -12.82 -10.53
CA ILE A 155 -0.60 -12.31 -10.21
C ILE A 155 -1.39 -12.02 -11.49
N GLU A 156 -0.78 -11.33 -12.47
CA GLU A 156 -1.42 -10.98 -13.74
C GLU A 156 -1.85 -12.21 -14.55
N LYS A 157 -1.10 -13.31 -14.46
CA LYS A 157 -1.48 -14.59 -15.09
C LYS A 157 -2.62 -15.30 -14.35
N ALA A 158 -2.72 -15.12 -13.04
CA ALA A 158 -3.68 -15.82 -12.19
C ALA A 158 -5.03 -15.10 -12.08
N TRP A 159 -5.03 -13.76 -12.08
CA TRP A 159 -6.21 -12.95 -11.79
C TRP A 159 -6.68 -12.18 -13.02
N GLY A 160 -7.99 -12.15 -13.29
CA GLY A 160 -8.57 -11.24 -14.30
C GLY A 160 -8.69 -9.78 -13.83
N HIS A 161 -8.58 -9.56 -12.51
CA HIS A 161 -8.75 -8.28 -11.82
C HIS A 161 -7.42 -7.79 -11.21
N PHE A 162 -6.34 -7.88 -11.98
CA PHE A 162 -4.97 -7.65 -11.53
C PHE A 162 -4.56 -6.16 -11.48
N ARG A 163 -5.38 -5.20 -11.95
CA ARG A 163 -4.93 -3.81 -12.16
C ARG A 163 -4.47 -3.10 -10.87
N CYS A 164 -4.81 -3.63 -9.70
CA CYS A 164 -4.27 -3.17 -8.43
C CYS A 164 -2.73 -3.22 -8.38
N VAL A 165 -2.08 -4.20 -9.04
CA VAL A 165 -0.61 -4.29 -9.04
C VAL A 165 0.05 -3.19 -9.87
N LYS A 166 -0.63 -2.69 -10.91
CA LYS A 166 -0.18 -1.51 -11.67
C LYS A 166 -0.25 -0.25 -10.81
N LEU A 167 -1.30 -0.11 -10.02
CA LEU A 167 -1.42 0.99 -9.06
C LEU A 167 -0.32 0.90 -7.98
N MET A 168 -0.03 -0.30 -7.46
CA MET A 168 1.07 -0.54 -6.52
C MET A 168 2.42 -0.15 -7.11
N TRP A 169 2.68 -0.49 -8.38
CA TRP A 169 3.90 -0.06 -9.08
C TRP A 169 4.03 1.47 -9.11
N ALA A 170 2.97 2.19 -9.46
CA ALA A 170 3.00 3.65 -9.47
C ALA A 170 3.38 4.24 -8.09
N PHE A 171 2.92 3.62 -6.99
CA PHE A 171 3.35 4.01 -5.64
C PHE A 171 4.82 3.66 -5.35
N HIS A 172 5.34 2.54 -5.86
CA HIS A 172 6.76 2.23 -5.73
C HIS A 172 7.64 3.28 -6.43
N ASP A 173 7.23 3.75 -7.61
CA ASP A 173 7.94 4.81 -8.34
C ASP A 173 7.93 6.15 -7.60
N ASP A 174 6.81 6.47 -6.94
CA ASP A 174 6.74 7.64 -6.06
C ASP A 174 7.75 7.52 -4.92
N ILE A 175 7.83 6.37 -4.24
CA ILE A 175 8.77 6.15 -3.13
C ILE A 175 10.23 6.28 -3.60
N ARG A 176 10.57 5.70 -4.76
CA ARG A 176 11.92 5.81 -5.33
C ARG A 176 12.28 7.28 -5.62
N ARG A 177 11.35 8.04 -6.19
CA ARG A 177 11.54 9.47 -6.49
C ARG A 177 11.66 10.31 -5.22
N ASP A 178 10.85 10.02 -4.21
CA ASP A 178 10.86 10.75 -2.94
C ASP A 178 12.17 10.50 -2.18
N LEU A 179 12.66 9.25 -2.15
CA LEU A 179 13.96 8.92 -1.57
C LEU A 179 15.11 9.63 -2.28
N LYS A 180 15.13 9.62 -3.61
CA LYS A 180 16.14 10.36 -4.38
C LYS A 180 16.09 11.87 -4.06
N SER A 181 14.88 12.41 -3.94
CA SER A 181 14.67 13.83 -3.68
C SER A 181 15.15 14.23 -2.29
N ILE A 182 14.90 13.43 -1.25
CA ILE A 182 15.32 13.78 0.11
C ILE A 182 16.84 13.66 0.28
N ILE A 183 17.46 12.66 -0.34
CA ILE A 183 18.92 12.49 -0.33
C ILE A 183 19.57 13.70 -1.01
N SER A 184 19.07 14.10 -2.19
CA SER A 184 19.58 15.27 -2.91
C SER A 184 19.36 16.58 -2.13
N LEU A 185 18.24 16.73 -1.42
CA LEU A 185 17.99 17.91 -0.59
C LEU A 185 18.95 18.01 0.59
N LEU A 186 19.42 16.88 1.11
CA LEU A 186 20.37 16.84 2.22
C LEU A 186 21.84 16.96 1.76
N ASP A 187 22.11 16.91 0.46
CA ASP A 187 23.44 17.14 -0.13
C ASP A 187 23.80 18.63 -0.24
N GLU A 188 22.79 19.49 -0.34
CA GLU A 188 22.99 20.93 -0.46
C GLU A 188 22.72 21.63 0.88
N PRO A 189 23.44 22.72 1.22
CA PRO A 189 23.04 23.61 2.30
C PRO A 189 21.64 24.16 2.01
N THR A 190 20.61 23.56 2.61
CA THR A 190 19.22 23.97 2.44
C THR A 190 18.63 24.45 3.76
N GLU A 191 17.89 25.55 3.70
CA GLU A 191 17.12 26.06 4.83
C GLU A 191 15.65 25.56 4.81
N ASP A 192 15.25 24.86 3.74
CA ASP A 192 13.86 24.44 3.50
C ASP A 192 13.49 23.17 4.31
N LEU A 193 13.45 23.34 5.63
CA LEU A 193 12.97 22.32 6.55
C LEU A 193 11.53 21.91 6.26
N ALA A 194 10.70 22.81 5.74
CA ALA A 194 9.31 22.50 5.45
C ALA A 194 9.23 21.41 4.38
N ARG A 195 10.01 21.56 3.30
CA ARG A 195 10.11 20.55 2.24
C ARG A 195 10.71 19.23 2.73
N ILE A 196 11.78 19.27 3.52
CA ILE A 196 12.37 18.05 4.09
C ILE A 196 11.36 17.31 4.97
N ASN A 197 10.68 18.01 5.88
CA ASN A 197 9.71 17.40 6.79
C ASN A 197 8.50 16.84 6.05
N ARG A 198 8.00 17.54 5.02
CA ARG A 198 6.93 17.04 4.17
C ARG A 198 7.37 15.75 3.47
N LEU A 199 8.52 15.77 2.83
CA LEU A 199 9.03 14.62 2.07
C LEU A 199 9.33 13.42 2.98
N ALA A 200 9.88 13.65 4.17
CA ALA A 200 10.08 12.62 5.19
C ALA A 200 8.75 11.97 5.63
N GLY A 201 7.71 12.79 5.81
CA GLY A 201 6.36 12.34 6.10
C GLY A 201 5.78 11.50 4.96
N ASP A 202 5.92 11.98 3.72
CA ASP A 202 5.43 11.29 2.51
C ASP A 202 6.12 9.93 2.33
N ILE A 203 7.44 9.85 2.48
CA ILE A 203 8.21 8.58 2.40
C ILE A 203 7.71 7.59 3.47
N SER A 204 7.61 8.05 4.71
CA SER A 204 7.19 7.21 5.83
C SER A 204 5.78 6.68 5.63
N PHE A 205 4.85 7.57 5.24
CA PHE A 205 3.47 7.22 4.98
C PHE A 205 3.35 6.23 3.81
N ARG A 206 4.00 6.48 2.68
CA ARG A 206 3.90 5.64 1.48
C ARG A 206 4.49 4.25 1.71
N ILE A 207 5.66 4.14 2.34
CA ILE A 207 6.26 2.82 2.64
C ILE A 207 5.35 2.02 3.58
N MET A 208 4.82 2.64 4.65
CA MET A 208 3.90 1.97 5.57
C MET A 208 2.57 1.59 4.90
N ALA A 209 2.07 2.43 3.98
CA ALA A 209 0.88 2.12 3.20
C ALA A 209 1.10 0.92 2.25
N ILE A 210 2.28 0.82 1.62
CA ILE A 210 2.63 -0.35 0.80
C ILE A 210 2.76 -1.60 1.65
N LYS A 211 3.40 -1.52 2.82
CA LYS A 211 3.47 -2.62 3.79
C LYS A 211 2.06 -3.14 4.13
N PHE A 212 1.15 -2.24 4.51
CA PHE A 212 -0.24 -2.60 4.81
C PHE A 212 -0.94 -3.27 3.63
N ARG A 213 -0.80 -2.73 2.41
CA ARG A 213 -1.44 -3.31 1.22
C ARG A 213 -0.88 -4.66 0.84
N ASP A 214 0.42 -4.85 0.99
CA ASP A 214 1.06 -6.13 0.74
C ASP A 214 0.52 -7.17 1.73
N GLU A 215 0.62 -6.88 3.02
CA GLU A 215 0.43 -7.88 4.08
C GLU A 215 -1.04 -8.14 4.44
N GLU A 216 -1.89 -7.13 4.35
CA GLU A 216 -3.30 -7.23 4.78
C GLU A 216 -4.26 -7.37 3.59
N ILE A 217 -3.77 -7.20 2.34
CA ILE A 217 -4.64 -7.23 1.14
C ILE A 217 -4.10 -8.17 0.07
N LEU A 218 -2.92 -7.87 -0.47
CA LEU A 218 -2.38 -8.57 -1.63
C LEU A 218 -1.98 -10.02 -1.30
N PHE A 219 -1.19 -10.22 -0.24
CA PHE A 219 -0.71 -11.54 0.16
C PHE A 219 -1.84 -12.44 0.67
N PRO A 220 -2.81 -11.96 1.46
CA PRO A 220 -4.00 -12.74 1.81
C PRO A 220 -4.75 -13.26 0.58
N GLU A 221 -5.04 -12.38 -0.40
CA GLU A 221 -5.74 -12.81 -1.63
C GLU A 221 -4.93 -13.82 -2.45
N MET A 222 -3.60 -13.64 -2.51
CA MET A 222 -2.71 -14.57 -3.17
C MET A 222 -2.74 -15.96 -2.55
N LEU A 223 -2.66 -16.03 -1.22
CA LEU A 223 -2.72 -17.30 -0.49
C LEU A 223 -4.09 -17.96 -0.67
N ASP A 224 -5.18 -17.20 -0.53
CA ASP A 224 -6.54 -17.71 -0.73
C ASP A 224 -6.75 -18.24 -2.15
N THR A 225 -6.26 -17.53 -3.17
CA THR A 225 -6.29 -18.00 -4.57
C THR A 225 -5.54 -19.32 -4.73
N TYR A 226 -4.33 -19.41 -4.17
CA TYR A 226 -3.47 -20.57 -4.33
C TYR A 226 -4.03 -21.80 -3.60
N TYR A 227 -4.56 -21.63 -2.37
CA TYR A 227 -5.13 -22.73 -1.60
C TYR A 227 -6.51 -23.16 -2.13
N SER A 228 -7.35 -22.24 -2.60
CA SER A 228 -8.64 -22.57 -3.24
C SER A 228 -8.46 -23.27 -4.60
N GLY A 229 -7.35 -22.98 -5.30
CA GLY A 229 -6.97 -23.70 -6.52
C GLY A 229 -6.49 -25.14 -6.28
N ARG A 230 -6.06 -25.48 -5.06
CA ARG A 230 -5.66 -26.84 -4.67
C ARG A 230 -6.83 -27.71 -4.22
N THR A 231 -7.91 -27.14 -3.69
CA THR A 231 -9.13 -27.92 -3.36
C THR A 231 -9.93 -28.31 -4.60
N THR A 232 -9.74 -27.63 -5.73
CA THR A 232 -10.37 -27.95 -7.02
C THR A 232 -9.50 -28.82 -7.95
N ARG A 233 -8.19 -28.94 -7.66
CA ARG A 233 -7.28 -29.90 -8.30
C ARG A 233 -6.94 -31.00 -7.30
N GLY A 234 -7.79 -32.03 -7.30
CA GLY A 234 -7.83 -33.07 -6.28
C GLY A 234 -6.53 -33.84 -6.05
N HIS A 235 -6.58 -34.64 -4.99
CA HIS A 235 -5.79 -35.85 -4.80
C HIS A 235 -5.57 -36.60 -6.12
N VAL A 236 -4.38 -36.45 -6.68
CA VAL A 236 -3.63 -37.35 -7.57
C VAL A 236 -2.19 -36.81 -7.45
N GLU A 237 -1.22 -37.37 -6.73
CA GLU A 237 -0.90 -38.71 -6.21
C GLU A 237 -0.39 -38.62 -4.77
#